data_AF-A0A939XA29-F1
#
_entry.id   AF-A0A939XA29-F1
#
_cell.length_a   1.000
_cell.length_b   1.000
_cell.length_c   1.000
_cell.angle_alpha   90.00
_cell.angle_beta   90.00
_cell.angle_gamma   90.00
#
_symmetry.space_group_name_H-M   'P 1'
#
loop_
_entity.id
_entity.type
_entity.pdbx_description
1 polymer ?
#
loop_
_entity_poly.entity_id
_entity_poly.type
_entity_poly.pdbx_seq_one_letter_code
_entity_poly.pdbx_strand_id
1 'polypeptide(L)'
;MLNYYFVYGVRSFKKVYGPKGQPQACPFCHKEYQETYVKFRKYWHLDYIPLIPLGSDIYHFCPVCFYGDKFDKQGEKAAKALIKDATPPTTHLIPRGVHHTAEKTWDLVVQDQISGEVFPVKTGMKKGEYKQLKKDRFYKKIDETNV
;
A
#
# COMPACT_ATOMS: atom_id res chain seq x y z
N MET A 1 -11.80 -13.06 43.49
CA MET A 1 -10.57 -12.42 42.99
C MET A 1 -10.65 -12.38 41.47
N LEU A 2 -10.77 -11.19 40.88
CA LEU A 2 -10.67 -11.02 39.43
C LEU A 2 -9.18 -10.98 39.06
N ASN A 3 -8.68 -12.02 38.39
CA ASN A 3 -7.36 -11.98 37.77
C ASN A 3 -7.45 -11.06 36.55
N TYR A 4 -6.84 -9.88 36.67
CA TYR A 4 -6.70 -8.95 35.56
C TYR A 4 -5.42 -9.29 34.80
N TYR A 5 -5.55 -9.68 33.54
CA TYR A 5 -4.41 -9.94 32.66
C TYR A 5 -4.15 -8.67 31.85
N PHE A 6 -2.99 -8.05 32.06
CA PHE A 6 -2.53 -6.92 31.27
C PHE A 6 -1.94 -7.42 29.94
N VAL A 7 -2.37 -6.83 28.82
CA VAL A 7 -1.88 -7.18 27.48
C VAL A 7 -0.95 -6.09 26.97
N TYR A 8 0.35 -6.39 26.88
CA TYR A 8 1.35 -5.44 26.38
C TYR A 8 2.07 -5.95 25.13
N GLY A 9 2.64 -5.03 24.36
CA GLY A 9 3.36 -5.39 23.13
C GLY A 9 3.69 -4.19 22.25
N VAL A 10 4.09 -4.47 21.01
CA VAL A 10 4.35 -3.44 19.99
C VAL A 10 3.31 -3.55 18.89
N ARG A 11 2.64 -2.44 18.61
CA ARG A 11 1.66 -2.32 17.53
C ARG A 11 2.15 -1.34 16.47
N SER A 12 2.01 -1.74 15.21
CA SER A 12 2.35 -0.91 14.05
C SER A 12 1.08 -0.29 13.44
N PHE A 13 1.10 1.04 13.27
CA PHE A 13 0.04 1.80 12.62
C PHE A 13 0.53 2.27 11.25
N LYS A 14 -0.21 1.90 10.20
CA LYS A 14 0.10 2.26 8.81
C LYS A 14 -0.63 3.53 8.39
N LYS A 15 0.08 4.44 7.73
CA LYS A 15 -0.49 5.58 6.99
C LYS A 15 0.03 5.56 5.56
N VAL A 16 -0.88 5.43 4.60
CA VAL A 16 -0.59 5.53 3.15
C VAL A 16 -0.73 6.99 2.76
N TYR A 17 0.32 7.57 2.19
CA TYR A 17 0.34 8.96 1.73
C TYR A 17 0.02 9.09 0.23
N GLY A 18 0.02 7.98 -0.49
CA GLY A 18 -0.17 7.96 -1.94
C GLY A 18 1.07 8.45 -2.68
N PRO A 19 0.93 8.72 -3.98
CA PRO A 19 2.06 9.15 -4.81
C PRO A 19 2.60 10.53 -4.48
N LYS A 20 3.93 10.65 -4.44
CA LYS A 20 4.66 11.89 -4.09
C LYS A 20 5.92 12.04 -4.93
N GLY A 21 6.39 13.28 -5.06
CA GLY A 21 7.62 13.62 -5.76
C GLY A 21 7.47 13.68 -7.28
N GLN A 22 8.59 13.64 -7.99
CA GLN A 22 8.61 13.59 -9.45
C GLN A 22 8.43 12.14 -9.93
N PRO A 23 7.84 11.92 -11.12
CA PRO A 23 7.83 10.61 -11.75
C PRO A 23 9.23 10.05 -11.91
N GLN A 24 9.40 8.76 -11.64
CA GLN A 24 10.66 8.04 -11.83
C GLN A 24 10.39 6.71 -12.52
N ALA A 25 11.33 6.29 -13.37
CA ALA A 25 11.26 5.00 -14.06
C ALA A 25 11.50 3.87 -13.05
N CYS A 26 10.53 2.97 -12.92
CA CYS A 26 10.67 1.80 -12.06
C CYS A 26 11.71 0.82 -12.63
N PRO A 27 12.67 0.32 -11.83
CA PRO A 27 13.68 -0.63 -12.32
C PRO A 27 13.10 -2.01 -12.69
N PHE A 28 11.88 -2.32 -12.24
CA PHE A 28 11.25 -3.62 -12.46
C PHE A 28 10.26 -3.61 -13.63
N CYS A 29 9.36 -2.63 -13.69
CA CYS A 29 8.36 -2.54 -14.78
C CYS A 29 8.68 -1.48 -15.84
N HIS A 30 9.74 -0.70 -15.67
CA HIS A 30 10.20 0.37 -16.58
C HIS A 30 9.17 1.46 -16.89
N LYS A 31 8.06 1.51 -16.14
CA LYS A 31 7.06 2.56 -16.25
C LYS A 31 7.45 3.75 -15.38
N GLU A 32 7.12 4.94 -15.85
CA GLU A 32 7.43 6.20 -15.20
C GLU A 32 6.21 6.72 -14.45
N TYR A 33 6.24 6.62 -13.12
CA TYR A 33 5.15 7.10 -12.26
C TYR A 33 5.73 7.70 -10.98
N GLN A 34 4.94 8.52 -10.31
CA GLN A 34 5.23 8.94 -8.95
C GLN A 34 5.16 7.73 -8.00
N GLU A 35 6.13 7.62 -7.11
CA GLU A 35 6.18 6.52 -6.15
C GLU A 35 5.20 6.72 -5.01
N THR A 36 4.62 5.62 -4.53
CA THR A 36 3.70 5.61 -3.39
C THR A 36 4.46 5.51 -2.07
N TYR A 37 4.18 6.43 -1.15
CA TYR A 37 4.83 6.45 0.16
C TYR A 37 3.93 5.90 1.27
N VAL A 38 4.50 5.07 2.13
CA VAL A 38 3.80 4.49 3.29
C VAL A 38 4.65 4.60 4.54
N LYS A 39 4.05 5.06 5.63
CA LYS A 39 4.69 5.13 6.94
C LYS A 39 4.08 4.12 7.89
N PHE A 40 4.93 3.34 8.54
CA PHE A 40 4.58 2.47 9.65
C PHE A 40 5.10 3.09 10.94
N ARG A 41 4.21 3.50 11.83
CA ARG A 41 4.58 3.98 13.17
C ARG A 41 4.46 2.84 14.17
N LYS A 42 5.52 2.58 14.92
CA LYS A 42 5.57 1.55 15.96
C LYS A 42 5.29 2.21 17.30
N TYR A 43 4.33 1.65 18.05
CA TYR A 43 4.00 2.09 19.39
C TYR A 43 4.04 0.90 20.34
N TRP A 44 4.65 1.08 21.49
CA TRP A 44 4.40 0.20 22.62
C TRP A 44 2.97 0.45 23.12
N HIS A 45 2.25 -0.62 23.41
CA HIS A 45 0.89 -0.55 23.93
C HIS A 45 0.76 -1.33 25.24
N LEU A 46 -0.19 -0.87 26.05
CA LEU A 46 -0.71 -1.58 27.23
C LEU A 46 -2.24 -1.59 27.10
N ASP A 47 -2.84 -2.76 27.26
CA ASP A 47 -4.28 -2.99 27.08
C ASP A 47 -4.83 -2.37 25.79
N TYR A 48 -4.09 -2.59 24.70
CA TYR A 48 -4.38 -2.08 23.35
C TYR A 48 -4.31 -0.55 23.18
N ILE A 49 -4.01 0.21 24.24
CA ILE A 49 -3.80 1.66 24.18
C ILE A 49 -2.35 1.92 23.78
N PRO A 50 -2.08 2.58 22.63
CA PRO A 50 -0.72 2.93 22.23
C PRO A 50 -0.19 4.08 23.09
N LEU A 51 0.84 3.82 23.90
CA LEU A 51 1.34 4.77 24.89
C LEU A 51 2.66 5.42 24.46
N ILE A 52 3.65 4.62 24.03
CA ILE A 52 5.00 5.11 23.77
C ILE A 52 5.35 4.93 22.29
N PRO A 53 5.60 6.01 21.52
CA PRO A 53 6.10 5.89 20.16
C PRO A 53 7.53 5.33 20.18
N LEU A 54 7.73 4.16 19.57
CA LEU A 54 9.04 3.50 19.49
C LEU A 54 9.80 3.88 18.21
N GLY A 55 9.11 4.43 17.21
CA GLY A 55 9.73 4.89 15.97
C GLY A 55 8.80 4.81 14.78
N SER A 56 9.36 5.04 13.60
CA SER A 56 8.64 4.85 12.36
C SER A 56 9.55 4.45 11.23
N ASP A 57 9.06 3.57 10.36
CA ASP A 57 9.71 3.22 9.11
C ASP A 57 8.93 3.85 7.95
N ILE A 58 9.62 4.33 6.93
CA ILE A 58 9.02 4.84 5.69
C ILE A 58 9.45 3.94 4.54
N TYR A 59 8.49 3.58 3.71
CA TYR A 59 8.69 2.81 2.51
C TYR A 59 8.21 3.59 1.29
N HIS A 60 8.80 3.27 0.15
CA HIS A 60 8.39 3.71 -1.18
C HIS A 60 8.11 2.48 -2.05
N PHE A 61 7.15 2.60 -2.94
CA PHE A 61 6.82 1.53 -3.87
C PHE A 61 6.34 2.09 -5.21
N CYS A 62 6.68 1.38 -6.29
CA CYS A 62 6.06 1.58 -7.59
C CYS A 62 4.54 1.31 -7.48
N PRO A 63 3.66 2.22 -7.92
CA PRO A 63 2.21 2.03 -7.82
C PRO A 63 1.67 0.92 -8.72
N VAL A 64 2.44 0.47 -9.73
CA VAL A 64 2.05 -0.58 -10.69
C VAL A 64 2.48 -1.96 -10.21
N CYS A 65 3.79 -2.20 -10.10
CA CYS A 65 4.32 -3.52 -9.75
C CYS A 65 4.52 -3.72 -8.24
N PHE A 66 4.41 -2.67 -7.43
CA PHE A 66 4.63 -2.70 -5.99
C PHE A 66 6.07 -3.03 -5.56
N TYR A 67 7.01 -2.97 -6.51
CA TYR A 67 8.44 -3.04 -6.21
C TYR A 67 8.86 -1.79 -5.43
N GLY A 68 9.65 -1.99 -4.38
CA GLY A 68 10.23 -0.93 -3.58
C GLY A 68 10.59 -1.44 -2.19
N ASP A 69 11.18 -0.56 -1.40
CA ASP A 69 11.86 -0.93 -0.18
C ASP A 69 11.77 0.17 0.89
N LYS A 70 12.38 -0.14 2.03
CA LYS A 70 12.41 0.76 3.17
C LYS A 70 13.49 1.81 2.93
N PHE A 71 13.17 3.08 3.16
CA PHE A 71 14.19 4.12 3.19
C PHE A 71 15.21 3.87 4.30
N ASP A 72 16.46 4.18 3.99
CA ASP A 72 17.52 4.33 4.97
C ASP A 72 17.34 5.65 5.76
N LYS A 73 18.25 5.92 6.71
CA LYS A 73 18.13 7.11 7.57
C LYS A 73 18.22 8.42 6.78
N GLN A 74 18.98 8.47 5.69
CA GLN A 74 19.12 9.67 4.87
C GLN A 74 17.87 9.87 4.00
N GLY A 75 17.45 8.82 3.28
CA GLY A 75 16.23 8.81 2.47
C GLY A 75 14.98 9.11 3.28
N GLU A 76 14.91 8.69 4.55
CA GLU A 76 13.79 9.01 5.43
C GLU A 76 13.61 10.52 5.65
N LYS A 77 14.70 11.31 5.69
CA LYS A 77 14.61 12.76 5.85
C LYS A 77 14.01 13.41 4.59
N ALA A 78 14.47 13.00 3.41
CA ALA A 78 13.94 13.47 2.13
C ALA A 78 12.47 13.05 1.95
N ALA A 79 12.14 11.79 2.24
CA ALA A 79 10.77 11.29 2.19
C ALA A 79 9.84 12.04 3.14
N LYS A 80 10.29 12.39 4.36
CA LYS A 80 9.51 13.22 5.30
C LYS A 80 9.24 14.62 4.75
N ALA A 81 10.16 15.21 3.98
CA ALA A 81 9.94 16.49 3.32
C ALA A 81 8.86 16.37 2.23
N LEU A 82 8.98 15.37 1.34
CA LEU A 82 8.00 15.10 0.29
C LEU A 82 6.61 14.76 0.82
N ILE A 83 6.53 14.02 1.92
CA ILE A 83 5.27 13.67 2.59
C ILE A 83 4.58 14.90 3.21
N LYS A 84 5.36 15.87 3.70
CA LYS A 84 4.83 17.13 4.23
C LYS A 84 4.33 18.06 3.13
N ASP A 85 4.87 17.91 1.92
CA ASP A 85 4.41 18.67 0.77
C ASP A 85 2.94 18.31 0.47
N ALA A 86 2.10 19.34 0.45
CA ALA A 86 0.67 19.25 0.25
C ALA A 86 0.30 19.10 -1.24
N THR A 87 1.28 18.92 -2.14
CA THR A 87 0.99 18.70 -3.56
C THR A 87 0.02 17.52 -3.70
N PRO A 88 -1.12 17.73 -4.39
CA PRO A 88 -2.06 16.66 -4.64
C PRO A 88 -1.38 15.57 -5.48
N PRO A 89 -1.60 14.29 -5.15
CA PRO A 89 -1.05 13.19 -5.93
C PRO A 89 -1.67 13.18 -7.33
N THR A 90 -0.85 13.17 -8.38
CA THR A 90 -1.28 13.02 -9.78
C THR A 90 -1.43 11.54 -10.10
N THR A 91 -2.28 10.84 -9.37
CA THR A 91 -2.42 9.38 -9.54
C THR A 91 -3.67 9.06 -10.33
N HIS A 92 -3.45 8.66 -11.57
CA HIS A 92 -4.48 8.21 -12.50
C HIS A 92 -4.63 6.68 -12.49
N LEU A 93 -3.92 5.99 -11.59
CA LEU A 93 -3.92 4.55 -11.46
C LEU A 93 -5.03 4.09 -10.52
N ILE A 94 -5.98 3.32 -11.05
CA ILE A 94 -7.10 2.76 -10.31
C ILE A 94 -7.00 1.24 -10.28
N PRO A 95 -6.91 0.62 -9.09
CA PRO A 95 -7.01 -0.83 -8.98
C PRO A 95 -8.44 -1.28 -9.30
N ARG A 96 -8.58 -2.36 -10.06
CA ARG A 96 -9.86 -3.03 -10.37
C ARG A 96 -9.77 -4.52 -10.10
N GLY A 97 -10.87 -5.08 -9.60
CA GLY A 97 -11.05 -6.52 -9.44
C GLY A 97 -11.92 -7.05 -10.57
N VAL A 98 -11.51 -8.16 -11.18
CA VAL A 98 -12.35 -8.89 -12.15
C VAL A 98 -12.67 -10.24 -11.54
N HIS A 99 -13.96 -10.55 -11.43
CA HIS A 99 -14.42 -11.84 -10.93
C HIS A 99 -14.97 -12.65 -12.10
N HIS A 100 -14.31 -13.75 -12.42
CA HIS A 100 -14.73 -14.68 -13.47
C HIS A 100 -15.68 -15.69 -12.90
N THR A 101 -16.97 -15.53 -13.18
CA THR A 101 -18.05 -16.25 -12.49
C THR A 101 -18.06 -17.74 -12.84
N ALA A 102 -17.73 -18.05 -14.10
CA ALA A 102 -17.66 -19.43 -14.61
C ALA A 102 -16.55 -20.26 -13.92
N GLU A 103 -15.38 -19.65 -13.72
CA GLU A 103 -14.20 -20.31 -13.16
C GLU A 103 -14.05 -20.12 -11.64
N LYS A 104 -14.85 -19.23 -11.05
CA LYS A 104 -14.75 -18.80 -9.63
C LYS A 104 -13.37 -18.24 -9.28
N THR A 105 -12.73 -17.58 -10.24
CA THR A 105 -11.40 -16.98 -10.12
C THR A 105 -11.50 -15.46 -10.06
N TRP A 106 -10.46 -14.85 -9.48
CA TRP A 106 -10.35 -13.41 -9.27
C TRP A 106 -9.05 -12.91 -9.88
N ASP A 107 -9.15 -11.81 -10.62
CA ASP A 107 -8.00 -11.08 -11.13
C ASP A 107 -7.92 -9.72 -10.45
N LEU A 108 -6.69 -9.25 -10.25
CA LEU A 108 -6.41 -7.90 -9.82
C LEU A 108 -5.64 -7.21 -10.94
N VAL A 109 -6.17 -6.08 -11.40
CA VAL A 109 -5.55 -5.24 -12.42
C VAL A 109 -5.41 -3.82 -11.91
N VAL A 110 -4.43 -3.08 -12.43
CA VAL A 110 -4.29 -1.64 -12.22
C VAL A 110 -4.50 -0.98 -13.58
N GLN A 111 -5.46 -0.07 -13.66
CA GLN A 111 -5.77 0.65 -14.88
C GLN A 111 -5.29 2.10 -14.77
N ASP A 112 -4.57 2.56 -15.77
CA ASP A 112 -4.24 3.97 -15.93
C ASP A 112 -5.39 4.69 -16.66
N GLN A 113 -5.96 5.72 -16.02
CA GLN A 113 -7.07 6.49 -16.60
C GLN A 113 -6.65 7.43 -17.73
N ILE A 114 -5.36 7.80 -17.83
CA ILE A 114 -4.90 8.69 -18.90
C ILE A 114 -4.59 7.88 -20.16
N SER A 115 -3.72 6.89 -20.03
CA SER A 115 -3.29 6.06 -21.17
C SER A 115 -4.31 4.99 -21.55
N GLY A 116 -5.22 4.64 -20.63
CA GLY A 116 -6.14 3.51 -20.80
C GLY A 116 -5.47 2.14 -20.63
N GLU A 117 -4.16 2.09 -20.36
CA GLU A 117 -3.40 0.85 -20.22
C GLU A 117 -3.84 0.07 -18.98
N VAL A 118 -4.00 -1.25 -19.13
CA VAL A 118 -4.41 -2.15 -18.04
C VAL A 118 -3.24 -3.07 -17.72
N PHE A 119 -2.76 -2.98 -16.48
CA PHE A 119 -1.65 -3.79 -15.97
C PHE A 119 -2.19 -4.97 -15.15
N PRO A 120 -1.97 -6.22 -15.60
CA PRO A 120 -2.31 -7.37 -14.78
C PRO A 120 -1.36 -7.46 -13.59
N VAL A 121 -1.91 -7.44 -12.37
CA VAL A 121 -1.13 -7.65 -11.15
C VAL A 121 -0.96 -9.15 -10.89
N LYS A 122 -2.09 -9.85 -10.90
CA LYS A 122 -2.17 -11.30 -10.74
C LYS A 122 -3.53 -11.77 -11.23
N THR A 123 -3.55 -12.92 -11.89
CA THR A 123 -4.76 -13.51 -12.48
C THR A 123 -5.01 -14.92 -11.94
N GLY A 124 -6.24 -15.42 -12.09
CA GLY A 124 -6.61 -16.79 -11.74
C GLY A 124 -6.62 -17.09 -10.24
N MET A 125 -6.72 -16.07 -9.39
CA MET A 125 -6.60 -16.24 -7.94
C MET A 125 -7.88 -16.78 -7.31
N LYS A 126 -7.72 -17.50 -6.20
CA LYS A 126 -8.87 -17.80 -5.31
C LYS A 126 -9.26 -16.53 -4.53
N LYS A 127 -10.53 -16.45 -4.11
CA LYS A 127 -11.06 -15.31 -3.33
C LYS A 127 -10.21 -14.96 -2.09
N GLY A 128 -9.69 -15.97 -1.38
CA GLY A 128 -8.84 -15.76 -0.20
C GLY A 128 -7.51 -15.06 -0.54
N GLU A 129 -6.88 -15.49 -1.64
CA GLU A 129 -5.65 -14.93 -2.16
C GLU A 129 -5.85 -13.50 -2.69
N TYR A 130 -6.94 -13.26 -3.43
CA TYR A 130 -7.34 -11.92 -3.86
C TYR A 130 -7.48 -10.95 -2.68
N LYS A 131 -8.16 -11.38 -1.60
CA LYS A 131 -8.31 -10.56 -0.38
C LYS A 131 -6.97 -10.29 0.30
N GLN A 132 -6.05 -11.25 0.29
CA GLN A 132 -4.72 -11.07 0.87
C GLN A 132 -3.90 -10.08 0.03
N LEU A 133 -3.84 -10.28 -1.29
CA LEU A 133 -3.12 -9.39 -2.21
C LEU A 133 -3.64 -7.94 -2.14
N LYS A 134 -4.96 -7.75 -2.03
CA LYS A 134 -5.59 -6.44 -1.81
C LYS A 134 -5.08 -5.76 -0.53
N LYS A 135 -4.93 -6.52 0.56
CA LYS A 135 -4.39 -6.01 1.83
C LYS A 135 -2.90 -5.67 1.71
N ASP A 136 -2.12 -6.53 1.06
CA ASP A 136 -0.68 -6.38 0.88
C ASP A 136 -0.36 -5.15 0.03
N ARG A 137 -1.17 -4.87 -1.00
CA ARG A 137 -1.08 -3.66 -1.84
C ARG A 137 -1.77 -2.42 -1.27
N PHE A 138 -2.30 -2.52 -0.06
CA PHE A 138 -2.94 -1.42 0.68
C PHE A 138 -4.20 -0.81 0.02
N TYR A 139 -4.86 -1.55 -0.86
CA TYR A 139 -6.08 -1.10 -1.52
C TYR A 139 -7.29 -1.22 -0.57
N LYS A 140 -7.94 -0.09 -0.26
CA LYS A 140 -9.10 -0.06 0.65
C LYS A 140 -10.41 -0.41 -0.04
N LYS A 141 -10.69 0.28 -1.16
CA LYS A 141 -11.87 0.08 -2.01
C LYS A 141 -11.36 -0.14 -3.43
N ILE A 142 -11.91 -1.16 -4.08
CA ILE A 142 -11.60 -1.55 -5.45
C ILE A 142 -12.96 -1.76 -6.11
N ASP A 143 -13.13 -1.23 -7.31
CA ASP A 143 -14.32 -1.54 -8.11
C ASP A 143 -14.19 -2.97 -8.65
N GLU A 144 -15.20 -3.79 -8.38
CA GLU A 144 -15.23 -5.20 -8.75
C GLU A 144 -16.24 -5.37 -9.89
N THR A 145 -15.78 -5.92 -11.02
CA THR A 145 -16.62 -6.22 -12.18
C THR A 145 -16.77 -7.73 -12.31
N ASN A 146 -18.01 -8.20 -12.50
CA ASN A 146 -18.27 -9.61 -12.79
C ASN A 146 -18.23 -9.82 -14.30
N VAL A 147 -17.47 -10.83 -14.71
CA VAL A 147 -17.34 -11.30 -16.09
C VAL A 147 -17.71 -12.78 -16.15
#